data_AF-A0ABD3M1Q1-F1
#
_entry.id   AF-A0ABD3M1Q1-F1
#
_cell.length_a   1.000
_cell.length_b   1.000
_cell.length_c   1.000
_cell.angle_alpha   90.00
_cell.angle_beta   90.00
_cell.angle_gamma   90.00
#
_symmetry.space_group_name_H-M   'P 1'
#
loop_
_entity.id
_entity.type
_entity.pdbx_description
1 polymer ?
#
loop_
_entity_poly.entity_id
_entity_poly.type
_entity_poly.pdbx_seq_one_letter_code
_entity_poly.pdbx_strand_id
1 'polypeptide(L)'
;MAANHDEYDGLAMLMSMGFDREQSIQALNASAGNLETAIGSLLSCGGGGGNGGIGSGSGGRTSAASSDDGVRGNNNENTRAMTTRAVHCSVSQYNNDTGINGRSACTAIALTMACKLLAKLNDARRAATTTTTTTTTTTTTTAPTNVEDCIDSEFLSVSIQEGIYLHHRSLVHDSGVEHASVEELLCAFSSSSSNIGDNSSNVFSSLRQFDYSPRQGLLSNASFDDNPMGLESTLSQCQLDAMDKQSYIAVVITKPPETVLVLIPPASSHSSSSSSHPYVLLDSHPRPQQLSPHYPTGSYALHHSSLRDLVTSLQQIFPVVELGSDVPEMMAMMYNSFDAYPFQCIME
;
A
#
# COMPACT_ATOMS: atom_id res chain seq x y z
N MET A 1 -11.30 35.45 -33.96
CA MET A 1 -10.36 34.33 -34.16
C MET A 1 -9.64 34.05 -32.85
N ALA A 2 -10.33 33.49 -31.85
CA ALA A 2 -9.77 33.22 -30.52
C ALA A 2 -10.36 31.94 -29.89
N ALA A 3 -10.92 31.02 -30.71
CA ALA A 3 -11.69 29.87 -30.22
C ALA A 3 -10.93 28.53 -30.29
N ASN A 4 -9.70 28.49 -30.84
CA ASN A 4 -9.01 27.23 -31.13
C ASN A 4 -7.86 26.90 -30.15
N HIS A 5 -7.59 27.74 -29.14
CA HIS A 5 -6.49 27.47 -28.19
C HIS A 5 -6.97 26.66 -26.98
N ASP A 6 -8.16 26.97 -26.46
CA ASP A 6 -8.71 26.31 -25.26
C ASP A 6 -9.15 24.86 -25.52
N GLU A 7 -9.60 24.53 -26.74
CA GLU A 7 -9.98 23.16 -27.11
C GLU A 7 -8.77 22.21 -27.20
N TYR A 8 -7.59 22.72 -27.61
CA TYR A 8 -6.36 21.94 -27.68
C TYR A 8 -5.76 21.67 -26.30
N ASP A 9 -5.86 22.63 -25.37
CA ASP A 9 -5.38 22.48 -23.99
C ASP A 9 -6.27 21.51 -23.20
N GLY A 10 -7.59 21.56 -23.39
CA GLY A 10 -8.52 20.61 -22.78
C GLY A 10 -8.28 19.16 -23.23
N LEU A 11 -8.01 18.96 -24.52
CA LEU A 11 -7.71 17.61 -25.05
C LEU A 11 -6.39 17.06 -24.51
N ALA A 12 -5.33 17.88 -24.47
CA ALA A 12 -4.05 17.48 -23.91
C ALA A 12 -4.18 17.13 -22.42
N MET A 13 -5.00 17.87 -21.68
CA MET A 13 -5.24 17.62 -20.27
C MET A 13 -5.99 16.29 -20.03
N LEU A 14 -7.02 15.98 -20.81
CA LEU A 14 -7.72 14.68 -20.72
C LEU A 14 -6.82 13.51 -21.08
N MET A 15 -5.99 13.65 -22.12
CA MET A 15 -5.01 12.62 -22.48
C MET A 15 -3.93 12.45 -21.40
N SER A 16 -3.54 13.54 -20.71
CA SER A 16 -2.61 13.47 -19.58
C SER A 16 -3.21 12.80 -18.34
N MET A 17 -4.54 12.82 -18.20
CA MET A 17 -5.29 12.08 -17.18
C MET A 17 -5.48 10.60 -17.55
N GLY A 18 -4.99 10.16 -18.71
CA GLY A 18 -4.98 8.76 -19.13
C GLY A 18 -6.21 8.33 -19.95
N PHE A 19 -7.06 9.28 -20.36
CA PHE A 19 -8.19 8.97 -21.26
C PHE A 19 -7.73 8.84 -22.71
N ASP A 20 -8.37 7.93 -23.45
CA ASP A 20 -8.10 7.77 -24.87
C ASP A 20 -8.45 9.03 -25.65
N ARG A 21 -7.65 9.32 -26.69
CA ARG A 21 -7.79 10.53 -27.51
C ARG A 21 -9.18 10.68 -28.13
N GLU A 22 -9.72 9.59 -28.65
CA GLU A 22 -11.02 9.57 -29.33
C GLU A 22 -12.17 9.79 -28.35
N GLN A 23 -12.10 9.18 -27.16
CA GLN A 23 -13.05 9.40 -26.06
C GLN A 23 -12.98 10.84 -25.54
N SER A 24 -11.76 11.38 -25.40
CA SER A 24 -11.52 12.76 -24.95
C SER A 24 -12.11 13.80 -25.91
N ILE A 25 -11.94 13.58 -27.22
CA ILE A 25 -12.56 14.43 -28.26
C ILE A 25 -14.08 14.34 -28.18
N GLN A 26 -14.63 13.13 -28.05
CA GLN A 26 -16.08 12.94 -27.97
C GLN A 26 -16.69 13.59 -26.72
N ALA A 27 -16.02 13.49 -25.58
CA ALA A 27 -16.47 14.09 -24.32
C ALA A 27 -16.36 15.62 -24.30
N LEU A 28 -15.29 16.18 -24.87
CA LEU A 28 -15.15 17.64 -25.03
C LEU A 28 -16.21 18.21 -25.97
N ASN A 29 -16.48 17.53 -27.08
CA ASN A 29 -17.53 17.93 -28.02
C ASN A 29 -18.92 17.85 -27.38
N ALA A 30 -19.20 16.78 -26.63
CA ALA A 30 -20.47 16.61 -25.91
C ALA A 30 -20.65 17.66 -24.79
N SER A 31 -19.54 18.17 -24.25
CA SER A 31 -19.51 19.15 -23.16
C SER A 31 -19.32 20.59 -23.65
N ALA A 32 -19.42 20.85 -24.95
CA ALA A 32 -19.20 22.15 -25.58
C ALA A 32 -17.89 22.84 -25.15
N GLY A 33 -16.80 22.06 -25.03
CA GLY A 33 -15.48 22.55 -24.60
C GLY A 33 -15.30 22.72 -23.09
N ASN A 34 -16.32 22.42 -22.26
CA ASN A 34 -16.20 22.47 -20.81
C ASN A 34 -15.48 21.22 -20.27
N LEU A 35 -14.25 21.41 -19.77
CA LEU A 35 -13.39 20.33 -19.31
C LEU A 35 -13.94 19.55 -18.10
N GLU A 36 -14.51 20.24 -17.10
CA GLU A 36 -15.05 19.58 -15.90
C GLU A 36 -16.23 18.67 -16.25
N THR A 37 -17.07 19.12 -17.17
CA THR A 37 -18.22 18.33 -17.66
C THR A 37 -17.74 17.14 -18.51
N ALA A 38 -16.68 17.33 -19.31
CA ALA A 38 -16.08 16.26 -20.11
C ALA A 38 -15.43 15.18 -19.23
N ILE A 39 -14.72 15.58 -18.16
CA ILE A 39 -14.16 14.66 -17.15
C ILE A 39 -15.29 13.89 -16.46
N GLY A 40 -16.35 14.59 -16.03
CA GLY A 40 -17.50 13.95 -15.41
C GLY A 40 -18.16 12.91 -16.33
N SER A 41 -18.29 13.21 -17.63
CA SER A 41 -18.84 12.28 -18.60
C SER A 41 -17.92 11.06 -18.84
N LEU A 42 -16.61 11.24 -18.88
CA LEU A 42 -15.65 10.14 -19.08
C LEU A 42 -15.57 9.21 -17.87
N LEU A 43 -15.59 9.79 -16.67
CA LEU A 43 -15.60 9.02 -15.42
C LEU A 43 -16.93 8.29 -15.20
N SER A 44 -18.04 8.88 -15.65
CA SER A 44 -19.37 8.27 -15.51
C SER A 44 -19.68 7.21 -16.57
N CYS A 45 -18.90 7.10 -17.65
CA CYS A 45 -19.10 6.14 -18.74
C CYS A 45 -18.19 4.90 -18.69
N GLY A 46 -17.37 4.73 -17.64
CA GLY A 46 -16.48 3.57 -17.46
C GLY A 46 -17.18 2.22 -17.17
N GLY A 47 -18.50 2.12 -17.30
CA GLY A 47 -19.24 0.88 -17.05
C GLY A 47 -20.47 0.73 -17.93
N GLY A 48 -20.44 -0.27 -18.83
CA GLY A 48 -21.64 -0.96 -19.33
C GLY A 48 -22.43 -0.27 -20.44
N GLY A 49 -22.46 -0.92 -21.61
CA GLY A 49 -23.44 -0.62 -22.66
C GLY A 49 -24.87 -0.90 -22.21
N GLY A 50 -25.82 -0.07 -22.65
CA GLY A 50 -27.24 -0.24 -22.35
C GLY A 50 -28.08 0.95 -22.77
N ASN A 51 -28.76 0.80 -23.90
CA ASN A 51 -29.65 1.73 -24.55
C ASN A 51 -30.89 2.10 -23.67
N GLY A 52 -31.25 3.39 -23.63
CA GLY A 52 -32.66 3.83 -23.50
C GLY A 52 -33.08 4.59 -22.23
N GLY A 53 -33.69 5.78 -22.42
CA GLY A 53 -34.81 6.19 -21.58
C GLY A 53 -34.77 7.60 -20.97
N ILE A 54 -35.36 8.54 -21.69
CA ILE A 54 -35.75 9.90 -21.28
C ILE A 54 -36.65 9.89 -20.03
N GLY A 55 -36.48 10.86 -19.11
CA GLY A 55 -37.42 11.06 -18.00
C GLY A 55 -37.18 12.32 -17.16
N SER A 56 -37.75 13.43 -17.60
CA SER A 56 -37.84 14.74 -16.93
C SER A 56 -38.64 14.68 -15.61
N GLY A 57 -38.28 15.48 -14.60
CA GLY A 57 -39.06 15.58 -13.35
C GLY A 57 -38.56 16.62 -12.35
N SER A 58 -39.10 17.84 -12.46
CA SER A 58 -38.93 19.00 -11.57
C SER A 58 -39.75 18.91 -10.26
N GLY A 59 -39.25 19.57 -9.20
CA GLY A 59 -40.00 20.00 -8.01
C GLY A 59 -39.42 19.40 -6.72
N GLY A 60 -38.77 20.13 -5.81
CA GLY A 60 -39.08 21.46 -5.28
C GLY A 60 -39.81 21.29 -3.95
N ARG A 61 -39.13 21.54 -2.81
CA ARG A 61 -39.70 22.19 -1.62
C ARG A 61 -38.70 22.42 -0.48
N THR A 62 -38.68 23.68 -0.10
CA THR A 62 -38.14 24.32 1.10
C THR A 62 -38.86 23.89 2.38
N SER A 63 -38.14 23.74 3.50
CA SER A 63 -38.56 24.28 4.81
C SER A 63 -37.36 24.48 5.73
N ALA A 64 -37.18 25.71 6.18
CA ALA A 64 -36.34 26.10 7.31
C ALA A 64 -37.16 26.03 8.61
N ALA A 65 -36.50 25.75 9.75
CA ALA A 65 -36.46 26.63 10.95
C ALA A 65 -36.23 25.85 12.27
N SER A 66 -35.12 26.21 12.92
CA SER A 66 -34.91 26.49 14.36
C SER A 66 -35.38 25.50 15.43
N SER A 67 -34.46 25.12 16.33
CA SER A 67 -34.53 25.50 17.75
C SER A 67 -33.15 25.35 18.39
N ASP A 68 -32.65 26.48 18.87
CA ASP A 68 -31.52 26.68 19.76
C ASP A 68 -31.89 26.15 21.16
N ASP A 69 -31.09 25.27 21.75
CA ASP A 69 -31.04 25.14 23.21
C ASP A 69 -29.64 24.68 23.64
N GLY A 70 -28.95 25.58 24.32
CA GLY A 70 -27.58 25.40 24.77
C GLY A 70 -27.53 24.51 26.01
N VAL A 71 -26.87 23.36 25.88
CA VAL A 71 -26.34 22.63 27.03
C VAL A 71 -24.82 22.54 26.88
N ARG A 72 -24.17 23.39 27.67
CA ARG A 72 -22.73 23.52 27.85
C ARG A 72 -22.22 22.27 28.59
N GLY A 73 -21.96 21.20 27.83
CA GLY A 73 -21.33 19.96 28.33
C GLY A 73 -19.82 19.99 28.12
N ASN A 74 -19.08 20.14 29.22
CA ASN A 74 -17.64 19.91 29.29
C ASN A 74 -17.33 18.44 28.98
N ASN A 75 -17.01 18.08 27.74
CA ASN A 75 -16.33 16.83 27.44
C ASN A 75 -15.00 17.13 26.75
N ASN A 76 -13.99 17.30 27.61
CA ASN A 76 -12.59 17.33 27.27
C ASN A 76 -12.14 15.90 26.90
N GLU A 77 -12.69 15.34 25.81
CA GLU A 77 -12.28 14.05 25.26
C GLU A 77 -11.18 14.25 24.23
N ASN A 78 -9.96 14.31 24.76
CA ASN A 78 -8.86 13.47 24.29
C ASN A 78 -8.65 13.38 22.76
N THR A 79 -8.49 14.52 22.09
CA THR A 79 -7.83 14.59 20.78
C THR A 79 -6.33 14.36 20.99
N ARG A 80 -5.94 13.13 21.37
CA ARG A 80 -4.54 12.71 21.32
C ARG A 80 -4.25 12.57 19.84
N ALA A 81 -3.76 13.64 19.22
CA ALA A 81 -3.30 13.63 17.84
C ALA A 81 -2.47 12.36 17.64
N MET A 82 -2.89 11.49 16.73
CA MET A 82 -2.11 10.33 16.30
C MET A 82 -0.71 10.86 15.94
N THR A 83 0.27 10.63 16.80
CA THR A 83 1.67 10.95 16.51
C THR A 83 2.24 9.83 15.65
N THR A 84 1.63 9.61 14.49
CA THR A 84 2.15 8.71 13.46
C THR A 84 3.36 9.41 12.87
N ARG A 85 4.56 8.84 13.06
CA ARG A 85 5.76 9.34 12.40
C ARG A 85 5.68 8.88 10.94
N ALA A 86 5.89 9.82 10.01
CA ALA A 86 5.88 9.53 8.58
C ALA A 86 7.25 9.84 7.96
N VAL A 87 7.68 8.97 7.05
CA VAL A 87 8.81 9.18 6.15
C VAL A 87 8.24 9.29 4.75
N HIS A 88 8.56 10.36 4.04
CA HIS A 88 8.08 10.60 2.68
C HIS A 88 9.24 10.60 1.69
N CYS A 89 8.95 10.16 0.47
CA CYS A 89 9.83 10.28 -0.68
C CYS A 89 9.04 10.80 -1.88
N SER A 90 9.63 11.71 -2.65
CA SER A 90 9.01 12.25 -3.87
C SER A 90 8.91 11.21 -4.98
N VAL A 91 9.74 10.17 -4.93
CA VAL A 91 9.71 9.04 -5.87
C VAL A 91 8.52 8.15 -5.54
N SER A 92 7.81 7.72 -6.58
CA SER A 92 6.74 6.73 -6.51
C SER A 92 6.91 5.73 -7.65
N GLN A 93 6.07 4.70 -7.69
CA GLN A 93 6.08 3.78 -8.84
C GLN A 93 5.73 4.47 -10.18
N TYR A 94 5.03 5.61 -10.14
CA TYR A 94 4.61 6.36 -11.32
C TYR A 94 5.58 7.48 -11.71
N ASN A 95 6.29 8.04 -10.74
CA ASN A 95 7.21 9.15 -10.93
C ASN A 95 8.59 8.73 -10.40
N ASN A 96 9.43 8.23 -11.32
CA ASN A 96 10.77 7.74 -11.02
C ASN A 96 11.76 8.28 -12.06
N ASP A 97 13.02 8.45 -11.63
CA ASP A 97 14.07 9.05 -12.46
C ASP A 97 14.68 8.06 -13.48
N THR A 98 14.20 6.81 -13.53
CA THR A 98 14.80 5.76 -14.36
C THR A 98 14.27 5.76 -15.81
N GLY A 99 13.17 6.46 -16.08
CA GLY A 99 12.49 6.44 -17.38
C GLY A 99 11.75 5.12 -17.68
N ILE A 100 11.75 4.16 -16.76
CA ILE A 100 11.01 2.89 -16.86
C ILE A 100 9.63 3.08 -16.23
N ASN A 101 8.59 2.62 -16.92
CA ASN A 101 7.22 2.67 -16.41
C ASN A 101 7.01 1.65 -15.28
N GLY A 102 6.75 2.14 -14.06
CA GLY A 102 6.52 1.32 -12.87
C GLY A 102 5.05 1.09 -12.51
N ARG A 103 4.10 1.41 -13.40
CA ARG A 103 2.64 1.37 -13.11
C ARG A 103 2.12 0.07 -12.49
N SER A 104 2.77 -1.06 -12.77
CA SER A 104 2.35 -2.38 -12.33
C SER A 104 3.40 -3.10 -11.46
N ALA A 105 4.40 -2.34 -10.97
CA ALA A 105 5.53 -2.88 -10.23
C ALA A 105 5.32 -2.96 -8.70
N CYS A 106 4.14 -2.58 -8.19
CA CYS A 106 3.86 -2.50 -6.75
C CYS A 106 4.25 -3.76 -5.97
N THR A 107 3.92 -4.95 -6.48
CA THR A 107 4.28 -6.23 -5.86
C THR A 107 5.80 -6.43 -5.77
N ALA A 108 6.53 -6.14 -6.85
CA ALA A 108 7.99 -6.27 -6.89
C ALA A 108 8.67 -5.26 -5.97
N ILE A 109 8.15 -4.03 -5.90
CA ILE A 109 8.61 -3.00 -4.98
C ILE A 109 8.40 -3.43 -3.52
N ALA A 110 7.21 -3.95 -3.18
CA ALA A 110 6.92 -4.42 -1.83
C ALA A 110 7.84 -5.59 -1.40
N LEU A 111 8.08 -6.57 -2.28
CA LEU A 111 9.02 -7.65 -2.04
C LEU A 111 10.46 -7.16 -1.89
N THR A 112 10.86 -6.18 -2.70
CA THR A 112 12.20 -5.55 -2.60
C THR A 112 12.39 -4.87 -1.26
N MET A 113 11.41 -4.06 -0.83
CA MET A 113 11.44 -3.42 0.49
C MET A 113 11.47 -4.46 1.62
N ALA A 114 10.68 -5.52 1.52
CA ALA A 114 10.64 -6.60 2.50
C ALA A 114 12.01 -7.27 2.65
N CYS A 115 12.63 -7.66 1.53
CA CYS A 115 13.94 -8.28 1.48
C CYS A 115 15.02 -7.41 2.12
N LYS A 116 15.10 -6.13 1.71
CA LYS A 116 16.12 -5.20 2.21
C LYS A 116 15.94 -4.88 3.69
N LEU A 117 14.70 -4.68 4.15
CA LEU A 117 14.44 -4.36 5.56
C LEU A 117 14.72 -5.54 6.46
N LEU A 118 14.24 -6.73 6.11
CA LEU A 118 14.49 -7.94 6.91
C LEU A 118 15.99 -8.26 6.99
N ALA A 119 16.73 -8.11 5.89
CA ALA A 119 18.19 -8.27 5.89
C ALA A 119 18.87 -7.24 6.82
N LYS A 120 18.58 -5.95 6.64
CA LYS A 120 19.16 -4.85 7.44
C LYS A 120 18.87 -5.01 8.93
N LEU A 121 17.64 -5.40 9.29
CA LEU A 121 17.22 -5.65 10.69
C LEU A 121 17.87 -6.91 11.27
N ASN A 122 18.11 -7.95 10.46
CA ASN A 122 18.79 -9.14 10.93
C ASN A 122 20.28 -8.90 11.15
N ASP A 123 20.96 -8.19 10.26
CA ASP A 123 22.37 -7.81 10.39
C ASP A 123 22.62 -6.96 11.64
N ALA A 124 21.76 -5.96 11.84
CA ALA A 124 21.66 -5.16 13.05
C ALA A 124 21.62 -6.01 14.33
N ARG A 125 20.70 -6.98 14.37
CA ARG A 125 20.52 -7.89 15.51
C ARG A 125 21.75 -8.79 15.74
N ARG A 126 22.38 -9.27 14.66
CA ARG A 126 23.63 -10.05 14.73
C ARG A 126 24.76 -9.22 15.34
N ALA A 127 24.95 -7.99 14.86
CA ALA A 127 25.98 -7.09 15.39
C ALA A 127 25.81 -6.79 16.89
N ALA A 128 24.57 -6.61 17.35
CA ALA A 128 24.26 -6.43 18.77
C ALA A 128 24.61 -7.66 19.62
N THR A 129 24.39 -8.87 19.09
CA THR A 129 24.70 -10.12 19.79
C THR A 129 26.21 -10.36 19.90
N THR A 130 26.98 -10.10 18.84
CA THR A 130 28.45 -10.28 18.85
C THR A 130 29.15 -9.35 19.84
N THR A 131 28.67 -8.11 19.99
CA THR A 131 29.27 -7.10 20.89
C THR A 131 29.18 -7.51 22.36
N THR A 132 28.16 -8.29 22.73
CA THR A 132 27.91 -8.70 24.13
C THR A 132 28.90 -9.76 24.63
N THR A 133 29.53 -10.54 23.75
CA THR A 133 30.33 -11.72 24.14
C THR A 133 31.81 -11.41 24.37
N THR A 134 32.33 -10.23 23.96
CA THR A 134 33.80 -10.04 23.83
C THR A 134 34.44 -9.00 24.77
N THR A 135 33.72 -8.19 25.55
CA THR A 135 34.39 -7.08 26.26
C THR A 135 33.94 -6.79 27.69
N THR A 136 34.70 -7.32 28.65
CA THR A 136 35.07 -6.60 29.88
C THR A 136 35.98 -5.44 29.46
N THR A 137 35.52 -4.19 29.62
CA THR A 137 36.30 -2.94 29.39
C THR A 137 36.59 -2.58 27.92
N THR A 138 35.70 -1.81 27.29
CA THR A 138 35.95 -0.50 26.64
C THR A 138 34.67 -0.12 25.85
N THR A 139 34.10 1.02 26.21
CA THR A 139 32.89 1.62 25.64
C THR A 139 33.02 1.93 24.15
N THR A 140 32.34 1.15 23.31
CA THR A 140 31.90 1.60 21.98
C THR A 140 30.46 1.18 21.80
N THR A 141 29.57 2.16 21.80
CA THR A 141 28.12 2.05 21.73
C THR A 141 27.69 1.71 20.31
N THR A 142 27.50 0.44 19.97
CA THR A 142 26.71 0.01 18.80
C THR A 142 25.30 -0.30 19.27
N ALA A 143 24.45 0.71 19.16
CA ALA A 143 23.06 0.70 19.59
C ALA A 143 22.24 -0.40 18.86
N PRO A 144 21.16 -0.90 19.48
CA PRO A 144 20.11 -1.59 18.74
C PRO A 144 19.59 -0.61 17.67
N THR A 145 19.81 -0.93 16.39
CA THR A 145 19.25 -0.14 15.29
C THR A 145 17.74 -0.28 15.34
N ASN A 146 17.08 0.81 15.69
CA ASN A 146 15.63 0.88 15.64
C ASN A 146 15.21 0.75 14.18
N VAL A 147 14.06 0.13 13.92
CA VAL A 147 13.50 0.06 12.55
C VAL A 147 13.35 1.45 11.93
N GLU A 148 13.18 2.47 12.76
CA GLU A 148 13.07 3.85 12.31
C GLU A 148 14.36 4.43 11.73
N ASP A 149 15.52 3.88 12.08
CA ASP A 149 16.82 4.24 11.51
C ASP A 149 17.10 3.46 10.22
N CYS A 150 16.28 2.44 9.93
CA CYS A 150 16.40 1.62 8.74
C CYS A 150 15.65 2.19 7.53
N ILE A 151 14.63 3.02 7.79
CA ILE A 151 13.69 3.55 6.81
C ILE A 151 13.83 5.06 6.72
N ASP A 152 14.46 5.52 5.65
CA ASP A 152 14.55 6.94 5.28
C ASP A 152 14.09 7.14 3.82
N SER A 153 14.12 8.39 3.35
CA SER A 153 13.70 8.73 1.99
C SER A 153 14.57 8.08 0.91
N GLU A 154 15.87 7.89 1.20
CA GLU A 154 16.82 7.23 0.30
C GLU A 154 16.50 5.74 0.16
N PHE A 155 16.26 5.06 1.28
CA PHE A 155 15.80 3.67 1.30
C PHE A 155 14.55 3.47 0.44
N LEU A 156 13.54 4.33 0.58
CA LEU A 156 12.32 4.28 -0.22
C LEU A 156 12.62 4.44 -1.70
N SER A 157 13.37 5.49 -2.08
CA SER A 157 13.75 5.77 -3.47
C SER A 157 14.47 4.60 -4.12
N VAL A 158 15.53 4.09 -3.48
CA VAL A 158 16.34 3.00 -4.02
C VAL A 158 15.50 1.72 -4.14
N SER A 159 14.67 1.41 -3.14
CA SER A 159 13.83 0.20 -3.17
C SER A 159 12.76 0.25 -4.27
N ILE A 160 12.23 1.45 -4.57
CA ILE A 160 11.29 1.63 -5.68
C ILE A 160 11.99 1.42 -7.02
N GLN A 161 13.13 2.06 -7.23
CA GLN A 161 13.88 1.94 -8.49
C GLN A 161 14.30 0.49 -8.75
N GLU A 162 14.82 -0.20 -7.73
CA GLU A 162 15.17 -1.63 -7.82
C GLU A 162 13.93 -2.50 -8.06
N GLY A 163 12.82 -2.25 -7.36
CA GLY A 163 11.58 -3.00 -7.56
C GLY A 163 11.00 -2.85 -8.98
N ILE A 164 11.02 -1.64 -9.54
CA ILE A 164 10.62 -1.38 -10.93
C ILE A 164 11.54 -2.14 -11.91
N TYR A 165 12.85 -2.08 -11.66
CA TYR A 165 13.82 -2.79 -12.50
C TYR A 165 13.61 -4.31 -12.46
N LEU A 166 13.37 -4.89 -11.28
CA LEU A 166 13.08 -6.32 -11.12
C LEU A 166 11.78 -6.70 -11.82
N HIS A 167 10.71 -5.92 -11.66
CA HIS A 167 9.45 -6.16 -12.35
C HIS A 167 9.65 -6.17 -13.87
N HIS A 168 10.35 -5.17 -14.42
CA HIS A 168 10.61 -5.10 -15.86
C HIS A 168 11.48 -6.28 -16.35
N ARG A 169 12.48 -6.70 -15.56
CA ARG A 169 13.26 -7.91 -15.87
C ARG A 169 12.37 -9.15 -15.91
N SER A 170 11.41 -9.29 -14.98
CA SER A 170 10.45 -10.40 -14.97
C SER A 170 9.55 -10.39 -16.20
N LEU A 171 8.98 -9.24 -16.58
CA LEU A 171 8.12 -9.09 -17.76
C LEU A 171 8.81 -9.47 -19.07
N VAL A 172 10.11 -9.21 -19.18
CA VAL A 172 10.90 -9.61 -20.36
C VAL A 172 11.01 -11.14 -20.47
N HIS A 173 10.90 -11.87 -19.36
CA HIS A 173 11.05 -13.32 -19.31
C HIS A 173 9.71 -14.08 -19.29
N ASP A 174 8.67 -13.55 -18.66
CA ASP A 174 7.42 -14.28 -18.40
C ASP A 174 6.18 -13.46 -18.78
N SER A 175 5.71 -13.64 -20.02
CA SER A 175 4.35 -13.32 -20.49
C SER A 175 3.92 -11.84 -20.46
N GLY A 176 3.15 -11.41 -21.46
CA GLY A 176 2.63 -10.03 -21.55
C GLY A 176 1.57 -9.64 -20.49
N VAL A 177 1.70 -10.15 -19.26
CA VAL A 177 0.82 -9.87 -18.13
C VAL A 177 1.36 -8.64 -17.41
N GLU A 178 0.59 -7.56 -17.34
CA GLU A 178 1.06 -6.30 -16.76
C GLU A 178 1.28 -6.39 -15.24
N HIS A 179 0.48 -7.18 -14.51
CA HIS A 179 0.57 -7.30 -13.05
C HIS A 179 1.07 -8.69 -12.63
N ALA A 180 2.15 -8.74 -11.85
CA ALA A 180 2.67 -9.98 -11.32
C ALA A 180 2.22 -10.22 -9.87
N SER A 181 1.80 -11.44 -9.58
CA SER A 181 1.57 -11.95 -8.22
C SER A 181 2.89 -12.15 -7.46
N VAL A 182 2.80 -12.35 -6.15
CA VAL A 182 3.96 -12.60 -5.30
C VAL A 182 4.63 -13.93 -5.71
N GLU A 183 3.83 -14.96 -5.96
CA GLU A 183 4.26 -16.29 -6.34
C GLU A 183 4.97 -16.31 -7.69
N GLU A 184 4.43 -15.58 -8.69
CA GLU A 184 5.07 -15.45 -10.00
C GLU A 184 6.46 -14.82 -9.88
N LEU A 185 6.59 -13.73 -9.11
CA LEU A 185 7.88 -13.08 -8.89
C LEU A 185 8.85 -14.00 -8.14
N LEU A 186 8.42 -14.62 -7.04
CA LEU A 186 9.28 -15.54 -6.28
C LEU A 186 9.73 -16.74 -7.14
N CYS A 187 8.85 -17.27 -7.99
CA CYS A 187 9.16 -18.36 -8.91
C CYS A 187 10.14 -17.93 -10.02
N ALA A 188 9.91 -16.78 -10.64
CA ALA A 188 10.74 -16.24 -11.71
C ALA A 188 12.19 -16.00 -11.23
N PHE A 189 12.36 -15.43 -10.04
CA PHE A 189 13.68 -15.14 -9.48
C PHE A 189 14.37 -16.35 -8.83
N SER A 190 13.62 -17.38 -8.43
CA SER A 190 14.19 -18.65 -7.99
C SER A 190 14.71 -19.48 -9.18
N SER A 191 13.96 -19.51 -10.27
CA SER A 191 14.28 -20.32 -11.46
C SER A 191 15.41 -19.73 -12.29
N SER A 192 15.50 -18.39 -12.34
CA SER A 192 16.56 -17.67 -13.07
C SER A 192 17.99 -17.98 -12.57
N SER A 193 18.14 -18.48 -11.35
CA SER A 193 19.44 -18.89 -10.80
C SER A 193 19.97 -20.21 -11.39
N SER A 194 19.17 -20.95 -12.16
CA SER A 194 19.50 -22.34 -12.57
C SER A 194 19.98 -22.51 -14.00
N ASN A 195 19.75 -21.55 -14.91
CA ASN A 195 19.80 -21.85 -16.36
C ASN A 195 20.79 -21.06 -17.23
N ILE A 196 21.50 -20.04 -16.75
CA ILE A 196 22.54 -19.35 -17.54
C ILE A 196 23.67 -18.99 -16.58
N GLY A 197 24.92 -19.08 -17.01
CA GLY A 197 26.14 -18.76 -16.23
C GLY A 197 26.28 -17.28 -15.83
N ASP A 198 25.17 -16.63 -15.54
CA ASP A 198 25.07 -15.29 -15.00
C ASP A 198 24.93 -15.43 -13.47
N ASN A 199 25.90 -14.89 -12.72
CA ASN A 199 25.96 -14.94 -11.26
C ASN A 199 24.87 -14.06 -10.60
N SER A 200 23.67 -13.96 -11.19
CA SER A 200 22.57 -13.24 -10.55
C SER A 200 22.01 -14.11 -9.44
N SER A 201 22.55 -13.93 -8.23
CA SER A 201 22.04 -14.47 -6.98
C SER A 201 20.52 -14.28 -6.90
N ASN A 202 19.78 -15.30 -6.45
CA ASN A 202 18.35 -15.19 -6.19
C ASN A 202 18.11 -13.98 -5.27
N VAL A 203 17.50 -12.92 -5.83
CA VAL A 203 17.37 -11.61 -5.18
C VAL A 203 16.57 -11.70 -3.88
N PHE A 204 15.61 -12.63 -3.82
CA PHE A 204 14.74 -12.85 -2.68
C PHE A 204 15.17 -14.06 -1.82
N SER A 205 16.40 -14.55 -2.00
CA SER A 205 16.93 -15.71 -1.25
C SER A 205 16.91 -15.53 0.27
N SER A 206 16.97 -14.31 0.78
CA SER A 206 16.90 -14.04 2.22
C SER A 206 15.48 -14.14 2.79
N LEU A 207 14.44 -14.14 1.94
CA LEU A 207 13.05 -14.20 2.36
C LEU A 207 12.61 -15.64 2.58
N ARG A 208 12.15 -15.92 3.80
CA ARG A 208 11.45 -17.15 4.15
C ARG A 208 9.96 -16.89 4.28
N GLN A 209 9.18 -17.39 3.34
CA GLN A 209 7.72 -17.36 3.40
C GLN A 209 7.21 -18.36 4.45
N PHE A 210 6.04 -18.10 5.04
CA PHE A 210 5.44 -19.03 6.00
C PHE A 210 4.70 -20.15 5.28
N ASP A 211 4.64 -21.34 5.90
CA ASP A 211 4.14 -22.60 5.30
C ASP A 211 2.63 -22.59 4.91
N TYR A 212 1.86 -21.56 5.29
CA TYR A 212 0.44 -21.38 4.97
C TYR A 212 0.15 -20.03 4.31
N SER A 213 0.94 -19.68 3.31
CA SER A 213 0.81 -18.43 2.56
C SER A 213 0.30 -18.69 1.12
N PRO A 214 -0.51 -17.78 0.54
CA PRO A 214 -1.08 -16.58 1.16
C PRO A 214 -2.11 -16.90 2.25
N ARG A 215 -2.23 -15.98 3.20
CA ARG A 215 -3.37 -15.92 4.10
C ARG A 215 -4.44 -15.05 3.47
N GLN A 216 -5.61 -15.62 3.26
CA GLN A 216 -6.74 -14.87 2.70
C GLN A 216 -7.53 -14.24 3.83
N GLY A 217 -7.85 -12.96 3.67
CA GLY A 217 -8.74 -12.23 4.57
C GLY A 217 -9.86 -11.52 3.83
N LEU A 218 -10.82 -11.00 4.60
CA LEU A 218 -12.00 -10.32 4.11
C LEU A 218 -12.16 -8.97 4.80
N LEU A 219 -12.22 -7.91 3.98
CA LEU A 219 -12.58 -6.58 4.44
C LEU A 219 -14.08 -6.54 4.74
N SER A 220 -14.44 -5.98 5.88
CA SER A 220 -15.83 -5.75 6.24
C SER A 220 -15.95 -4.51 7.12
N ASN A 221 -17.17 -3.98 7.19
CA ASN A 221 -17.52 -2.89 8.10
C ASN A 221 -17.78 -3.36 9.54
N ALA A 222 -17.63 -4.67 9.81
CA ALA A 222 -17.78 -5.21 11.16
C ALA A 222 -16.72 -4.63 12.10
N SER A 223 -17.04 -4.62 13.39
CA SER A 223 -16.07 -4.20 14.40
C SER A 223 -14.85 -5.14 14.37
N PHE A 224 -13.70 -4.65 14.82
CA PHE A 224 -12.46 -5.42 14.83
C PHE A 224 -12.58 -6.76 15.58
N ASP A 225 -13.39 -6.78 16.64
CA ASP A 225 -13.60 -7.97 17.47
C ASP A 225 -14.56 -8.99 16.82
N ASP A 226 -15.33 -8.56 15.82
CA ASP A 226 -16.37 -9.36 15.16
C ASP A 226 -15.95 -9.89 13.77
N ASN A 227 -14.73 -9.58 13.30
CA ASN A 227 -14.25 -10.02 11.98
C ASN A 227 -13.02 -10.94 12.08
N PRO A 228 -13.20 -12.26 12.27
CA PRO A 228 -12.09 -13.21 12.41
C PRO A 228 -11.23 -13.36 11.15
N MET A 229 -11.72 -12.88 9.99
CA MET A 229 -10.99 -12.86 8.73
C MET A 229 -10.49 -11.46 8.37
N GLY A 230 -10.63 -10.47 9.27
CA GLY A 230 -10.24 -9.09 9.03
C GLY A 230 -8.73 -8.88 9.07
N LEU A 231 -8.29 -7.68 8.67
CA LEU A 231 -6.88 -7.29 8.67
C LEU A 231 -6.22 -7.47 10.05
N GLU A 232 -6.87 -7.05 11.13
CA GLU A 232 -6.31 -7.18 12.49
C GLU A 232 -6.10 -8.64 12.89
N SER A 233 -7.10 -9.50 12.68
CA SER A 233 -7.01 -10.93 12.99
C SER A 233 -5.95 -11.64 12.12
N THR A 234 -5.92 -11.35 10.82
CA THR A 234 -4.94 -11.95 9.90
C THR A 234 -3.51 -11.55 10.25
N LEU A 235 -3.25 -10.26 10.55
CA LEU A 235 -1.93 -9.78 10.94
C LEU A 235 -1.51 -10.27 12.34
N SER A 236 -2.45 -10.33 13.29
CA SER A 236 -2.21 -10.94 14.61
C SER A 236 -1.82 -12.41 14.47
N GLN A 237 -2.50 -13.15 13.59
CA GLN A 237 -2.18 -14.55 13.34
C GLN A 237 -0.79 -14.71 12.69
N CYS A 238 -0.39 -13.82 11.77
CA CYS A 238 1.00 -13.79 11.27
C CYS A 238 2.01 -13.67 12.41
N GLN A 239 1.76 -12.81 13.40
CA GLN A 239 2.63 -12.65 14.57
C GLN A 239 2.65 -13.90 15.47
N LEU A 240 1.49 -14.53 15.68
CA LEU A 240 1.36 -15.77 16.44
C LEU A 240 2.02 -16.97 15.75
N ASP A 241 2.14 -16.95 14.43
CA ASP A 241 2.74 -18.04 13.65
C ASP A 241 4.20 -17.79 13.29
N ALA A 242 4.76 -16.63 13.67
CA ALA A 242 6.16 -16.30 13.39
C ALA A 242 7.12 -17.41 13.85
N MET A 243 8.02 -17.82 12.95
CA MET A 243 9.00 -18.88 13.20
C MET A 243 10.04 -18.42 14.22
N ASP A 244 10.45 -17.15 14.13
CA ASP A 244 11.29 -16.49 15.12
C ASP A 244 10.54 -15.34 15.79
N LYS A 245 10.18 -15.52 17.07
CA LYS A 245 9.44 -14.54 17.89
C LYS A 245 10.22 -13.28 18.23
N GLN A 246 11.53 -13.26 17.97
CA GLN A 246 12.43 -12.13 18.22
C GLN A 246 12.78 -11.36 16.94
N SER A 247 12.14 -11.67 15.81
CA SER A 247 12.38 -11.00 14.53
C SER A 247 11.13 -10.31 14.02
N TYR A 248 11.34 -9.25 13.24
CA TYR A 248 10.28 -8.60 12.50
C TYR A 248 9.71 -9.53 11.43
N ILE A 249 8.43 -9.34 11.12
CA ILE A 249 7.74 -10.04 10.05
C ILE A 249 7.38 -9.01 8.98
N ALA A 250 7.77 -9.26 7.74
CA ALA A 250 7.32 -8.50 6.60
C ALA A 250 6.08 -9.16 6.01
N VAL A 251 4.96 -8.45 5.93
CA VAL A 251 3.72 -8.94 5.33
C VAL A 251 3.42 -8.12 4.09
N VAL A 252 3.54 -8.74 2.92
CA VAL A 252 3.09 -8.13 1.66
C VAL A 252 1.59 -8.37 1.54
N ILE A 253 0.80 -7.30 1.48
CA ILE A 253 -0.66 -7.36 1.41
C ILE A 253 -1.10 -6.89 0.03
N THR A 254 -1.88 -7.72 -0.66
CA THR A 254 -2.41 -7.43 -1.99
C THR A 254 -3.93 -7.43 -1.95
N LYS A 255 -4.52 -6.33 -2.40
CA LYS A 255 -5.91 -6.23 -2.83
C LYS A 255 -5.90 -5.66 -4.25
N PRO A 256 -6.05 -6.50 -5.29
CA PRO A 256 -5.79 -6.07 -6.66
C PRO A 256 -6.56 -4.79 -7.04
N PRO A 257 -5.90 -3.86 -7.76
CA PRO A 257 -4.54 -3.94 -8.31
C PRO A 257 -3.43 -3.46 -7.36
N GLU A 258 -3.72 -3.21 -6.09
CA GLU A 258 -2.81 -2.54 -5.17
C GLU A 258 -2.10 -3.50 -4.21
N THR A 259 -0.82 -3.23 -3.95
CA THR A 259 0.02 -4.01 -3.02
C THR A 259 0.83 -3.08 -2.13
N VAL A 260 0.82 -3.36 -0.82
CA VAL A 260 1.57 -2.63 0.21
C VAL A 260 2.40 -3.57 1.07
N LEU A 261 3.37 -3.03 1.78
CA LEU A 261 4.18 -3.77 2.74
C LEU A 261 3.88 -3.33 4.17
N VAL A 262 3.74 -4.29 5.07
CA VAL A 262 3.62 -4.06 6.50
C VAL A 262 4.76 -4.76 7.24
N LEU A 263 5.40 -4.07 8.20
CA LEU A 263 6.28 -4.69 9.18
C LEU A 263 5.55 -4.84 10.52
N ILE A 264 5.51 -6.08 11.00
CA ILE A 264 5.00 -6.43 12.33
C ILE A 264 6.20 -6.62 13.27
N PRO A 265 6.22 -5.95 14.44
CA PRO A 265 7.30 -6.09 15.39
C PRO A 265 7.32 -7.47 16.08
N PRO A 266 8.46 -7.87 16.69
CA PRO A 266 8.54 -9.08 17.50
C PRO A 266 7.56 -9.07 18.67
N ALA A 267 6.92 -10.21 18.97
CA ALA A 267 5.89 -10.32 20.02
C ALA A 267 6.42 -10.03 21.45
N SER A 268 7.72 -10.22 21.68
CA SER A 268 8.40 -9.95 22.96
C SER A 268 8.47 -8.47 23.34
N SER A 269 8.11 -7.56 22.43
CA SER A 269 8.21 -6.11 22.61
C SER A 269 7.19 -5.52 23.60
N HIS A 270 6.23 -6.31 24.07
CA HIS A 270 5.14 -5.84 24.94
C HIS A 270 5.45 -5.81 26.44
N SER A 271 6.61 -6.33 26.89
CA SER A 271 6.84 -6.63 28.31
C SER A 271 7.91 -5.81 29.03
N SER A 272 8.53 -4.78 28.44
CA SER A 272 9.48 -3.93 29.20
C SER A 272 9.54 -2.46 28.77
N SER A 273 9.61 -1.60 29.79
CA SER A 273 9.19 -0.21 29.84
C SER A 273 10.12 0.82 29.19
N SER A 274 10.65 0.63 27.98
CA SER A 274 11.42 1.72 27.34
C SER A 274 11.47 1.79 25.80
N SER A 275 11.03 0.81 25.02
CA SER A 275 10.85 1.01 23.57
C SER A 275 9.83 0.04 22.99
N SER A 276 8.63 0.55 22.70
CA SER A 276 7.66 -0.20 21.89
C SER A 276 8.15 -0.15 20.46
N HIS A 277 8.52 -1.31 19.90
CA HIS A 277 8.83 -1.42 18.48
C HIS A 277 7.58 -1.03 17.66
N PRO A 278 7.69 -0.10 16.69
CA PRO A 278 6.54 0.34 15.92
C PRO A 278 6.14 -0.72 14.90
N TYR A 279 4.84 -0.73 14.57
CA TYR A 279 4.33 -1.30 13.34
C TYR A 279 4.64 -0.33 12.21
N VAL A 280 4.98 -0.82 11.02
CA VAL A 280 5.31 0.07 9.89
C VAL A 280 4.51 -0.30 8.66
N LEU A 281 3.88 0.68 8.03
CA LEU A 281 3.23 0.57 6.72
C LEU A 281 4.10 1.25 5.68
N LEU A 282 4.44 0.57 4.59
CA LEU A 282 5.14 1.13 3.45
C LEU A 282 4.27 0.98 2.19
N ASP A 283 4.12 2.06 1.44
CA ASP A 283 3.40 2.07 0.16
C ASP A 283 4.21 2.86 -0.88
N SER A 284 4.18 2.36 -2.11
CA SER A 284 4.82 2.97 -3.28
C SER A 284 3.88 3.89 -4.07
N HIS A 285 2.57 3.83 -3.80
CA HIS A 285 1.55 4.67 -4.42
C HIS A 285 1.47 6.03 -3.72
N PRO A 286 1.31 7.13 -4.48
CA PRO A 286 0.89 8.40 -3.90
C PRO A 286 -0.56 8.31 -3.41
N ARG A 287 -0.85 8.88 -2.24
CA ARG A 287 -2.17 8.94 -1.60
C ARG A 287 -2.54 10.38 -1.20
N PRO A 288 -2.58 11.36 -2.12
CA PRO A 288 -2.75 12.78 -1.77
C PRO A 288 -4.13 13.11 -1.16
N GLN A 289 -5.11 12.21 -1.26
CA GLN A 289 -6.46 12.39 -0.74
C GLN A 289 -6.81 11.42 0.41
N GLN A 290 -5.93 10.47 0.71
CA GLN A 290 -6.12 9.48 1.78
C GLN A 290 -5.06 9.71 2.87
N LEU A 291 -5.19 9.03 4.01
CA LEU A 291 -4.18 9.03 5.08
C LEU A 291 -3.92 10.41 5.69
N SER A 292 -4.99 11.09 6.11
CA SER A 292 -4.89 12.29 6.93
C SER A 292 -4.12 11.98 8.23
N PRO A 293 -3.19 12.86 8.67
CA PRO A 293 -2.88 14.18 8.16
C PRO A 293 -1.73 14.24 7.13
N HIS A 294 -1.23 13.10 6.65
CA HIS A 294 0.03 13.02 5.89
C HIS A 294 -0.12 13.26 4.39
N TYR A 295 -1.23 12.83 3.77
CA TYR A 295 -1.54 13.06 2.35
C TYR A 295 -0.35 12.88 1.38
N PRO A 296 0.32 11.71 1.39
CA PRO A 296 1.59 11.53 0.69
C PRO A 296 1.43 11.68 -0.83
N THR A 297 2.28 12.48 -1.46
CA THR A 297 2.28 12.71 -2.92
C THR A 297 3.26 11.81 -3.69
N GLY A 298 3.99 10.97 -2.97
CA GLY A 298 4.90 9.96 -3.51
C GLY A 298 4.86 8.73 -2.60
N SER A 299 5.92 7.92 -2.58
CA SER A 299 6.02 6.80 -1.65
C SER A 299 6.24 7.26 -0.21
N TYR A 300 5.90 6.38 0.73
CA TYR A 300 5.98 6.72 2.14
C TYR A 300 6.11 5.49 3.04
N ALA A 301 6.53 5.74 4.27
CA ALA A 301 6.40 4.83 5.39
C ALA A 301 5.69 5.53 6.57
N LEU A 302 4.71 4.87 7.18
CA LEU A 302 4.02 5.33 8.39
C LEU A 302 4.36 4.41 9.56
N HIS A 303 4.75 4.99 10.69
CA HIS A 303 5.05 4.25 11.92
C HIS A 303 3.90 4.37 12.89
N HIS A 304 3.36 3.24 13.30
CA HIS A 304 2.21 3.13 14.19
C HIS A 304 2.62 2.52 15.53
N SER A 305 2.08 3.08 16.61
CA SER A 305 2.30 2.58 17.97
C SER A 305 1.54 1.29 18.28
N SER A 306 0.48 0.99 17.53
CA SER A 306 -0.37 -0.17 17.75
C SER A 306 -0.81 -0.81 16.43
N LEU A 307 -1.17 -2.10 16.50
CA LEU A 307 -1.73 -2.81 15.36
C LEU A 307 -3.03 -2.15 14.87
N ARG A 308 -3.85 -1.64 15.79
CA ARG A 308 -5.13 -0.99 15.46
C ARG A 308 -4.94 0.30 14.65
N ASP A 309 -3.94 1.11 15.00
CA ASP A 309 -3.62 2.34 14.26
C ASP A 309 -3.14 2.01 12.83
N LEU A 310 -2.33 0.95 12.70
CA LEU A 310 -1.89 0.41 11.41
C LEU A 310 -3.09 -0.05 10.58
N VAL A 311 -3.99 -0.86 11.14
CA VAL A 311 -5.16 -1.37 10.42
C VAL A 311 -6.11 -0.23 10.02
N THR A 312 -6.26 0.79 10.85
CA THR A 312 -7.02 2.00 10.49
C THR A 312 -6.44 2.68 9.24
N SER A 313 -5.12 2.69 9.08
CA SER A 313 -4.47 3.20 7.87
C SER A 313 -4.68 2.27 6.68
N LEU A 314 -4.58 0.95 6.87
CA LEU A 314 -4.85 -0.03 5.83
C LEU A 314 -6.30 0.02 5.32
N GLN A 315 -7.28 0.27 6.19
CA GLN A 315 -8.70 0.44 5.80
C GLN A 315 -8.93 1.70 4.95
N GLN A 316 -8.11 2.73 5.10
CA GLN A 316 -8.17 3.91 4.23
C GLN A 316 -7.59 3.61 2.84
N ILE A 317 -6.58 2.74 2.75
CA ILE A 317 -5.96 2.29 1.50
C ILE A 317 -6.88 1.28 0.79
N PHE A 318 -7.37 0.30 1.54
CA PHE A 318 -8.24 -0.77 1.08
C PHE A 318 -9.64 -0.59 1.69
N PRO A 319 -10.45 0.36 1.19
CA PRO A 319 -11.80 0.51 1.67
C PRO A 319 -12.64 -0.71 1.29
N VAL A 320 -13.63 -0.99 2.14
CA VAL A 320 -14.69 -1.96 1.85
C VAL A 320 -15.49 -1.45 0.67
N VAL A 321 -15.68 -2.30 -0.33
CA VAL A 321 -16.53 -2.06 -1.47
C VAL A 321 -17.94 -2.52 -1.12
N GLU A 322 -18.85 -1.58 -0.91
CA GLU A 322 -20.27 -1.87 -0.75
C GLU A 322 -20.89 -2.12 -2.12
N LEU A 323 -21.12 -3.39 -2.43
CA LEU A 323 -21.87 -3.78 -3.61
C LEU A 323 -23.37 -3.75 -3.28
N GLY A 324 -24.19 -3.36 -4.25
CA GLY A 324 -25.64 -3.30 -4.09
C GLY A 324 -26.24 -4.66 -3.72
N SER A 325 -27.47 -4.64 -3.18
CA SER A 325 -28.18 -5.87 -2.77
C SER A 325 -28.47 -6.83 -3.93
N ASP A 326 -28.29 -6.38 -5.17
CA ASP A 326 -28.42 -7.14 -6.41
C ASP A 326 -27.16 -7.97 -6.73
N VAL A 327 -26.03 -7.71 -6.07
CA VAL A 327 -24.80 -8.47 -6.24
C VAL A 327 -24.78 -9.68 -5.30
N PRO A 328 -24.54 -10.91 -5.80
CA PRO A 328 -24.42 -12.09 -4.95
C PRO A 328 -23.34 -11.93 -3.87
N GLU A 329 -23.59 -12.42 -2.67
CA GLU A 329 -22.68 -12.35 -1.52
C GLU A 329 -21.26 -12.84 -1.87
N MET A 330 -21.16 -13.95 -2.61
CA MET A 330 -19.88 -14.51 -3.05
C MET A 330 -19.06 -13.54 -3.90
N MET A 331 -19.72 -12.75 -4.75
CA MET A 331 -19.05 -11.70 -5.53
C MET A 331 -18.60 -10.57 -4.62
N ALA A 332 -19.42 -10.14 -3.67
CA ALA A 332 -19.03 -9.14 -2.67
C ALA A 332 -17.83 -9.58 -1.83
N MET A 333 -17.76 -10.86 -1.47
CA MET A 333 -16.59 -11.43 -0.80
C MET A 333 -15.33 -11.36 -1.67
N MET A 334 -15.43 -11.67 -2.97
CA MET A 334 -14.31 -11.60 -3.91
C MET A 334 -13.77 -10.18 -4.09
N TYR A 335 -14.64 -9.16 -4.15
CA TYR A 335 -14.20 -7.76 -4.26
C TYR A 335 -13.55 -7.22 -2.97
N ASN A 336 -13.90 -7.81 -1.83
CA ASN A 336 -13.41 -7.42 -0.51
C ASN A 336 -12.33 -8.36 0.04
N SER A 337 -11.93 -9.39 -0.71
CA SER A 337 -10.84 -10.28 -0.30
C SER A 337 -9.49 -9.61 -0.49
N PHE A 338 -8.55 -9.97 0.37
CA PHE A 338 -7.14 -9.60 0.24
C PHE A 338 -6.26 -10.81 0.55
N ASP A 339 -5.07 -10.83 -0.03
CA ASP A 339 -4.06 -11.83 0.26
C ASP A 339 -2.93 -11.22 1.08
N ALA A 340 -2.45 -11.94 2.09
CA ALA A 340 -1.34 -11.55 2.94
C ALA A 340 -0.23 -12.59 2.91
N TYR A 341 0.97 -12.15 2.56
CA TYR A 341 2.17 -12.97 2.39
C TYR A 341 3.18 -12.63 3.48
N PRO A 342 3.21 -13.37 4.60
CA PRO A 342 4.19 -13.16 5.67
C PRO A 342 5.55 -13.78 5.33
N PHE A 343 6.60 -13.02 5.63
CA PHE A 343 8.00 -13.37 5.45
C PHE A 343 8.83 -13.05 6.69
N GLN A 344 9.86 -13.86 6.94
CA GLN A 344 10.95 -13.58 7.87
C GLN A 344 12.29 -13.76 7.16
N CYS A 345 13.36 -13.17 7.71
CA CYS A 345 14.71 -13.42 7.19
C CYS A 345 15.11 -14.87 7.47
N ILE A 346 15.73 -15.56 6.51
CA ILE A 346 16.42 -16.82 6.78
C ILE A 346 17.56 -16.52 7.75
N MET A 347 17.55 -17.21 8.89
CA MET A 347 18.69 -17.25 9.80
C MET A 347 19.54 -18.46 9.41
N GLU A 348 20.63 -18.23 8.68
CA GLU A 348 21.71 -19.22 8.54
C GLU A 348 22.65 -19.20 9.75
#